data_AF-A0ABD3XNU7-F1
#
_entry.id   AF-A0ABD3XNU7-F1
#
_cell.length_a   1.000
_cell.length_b   1.000
_cell.length_c   1.000
_cell.angle_alpha   90.00
_cell.angle_beta   90.00
_cell.angle_gamma   90.00
#
_symmetry.space_group_name_H-M   'P 1'
#
loop_
_entity.id
_entity.type
_entity.pdbx_description
1 polymer ?
#
loop_
_entity_poly.entity_id
_entity_poly.type
_entity_poly.pdbx_seq_one_letter_code
_entity_poly.pdbx_strand_id
1 'polypeptide(L)'
;MLSLLEHMYHDLELVQEFNINPITLKRWLLCVQENYRNNPFHNFRHCFCVTQMMYGMIHLCELWDRMSREDLGILLTAAICHDVDHPGYNNTYQINARTELAIRYNDMSPLENHHCAVAFQILSNPECNIFANIDKDKYKRVRAGITMLILATDMARHGEIMEGFKSKVVKFDFKSKEHIDTLKMVLIKCCDISNEVRPMEVSEPWVDCLLEEYFNQ
;
A
#
# COMPACT_ATOMS: atom_id res chain seq x y z
N MET A 1 10.82 -13.27 -2.01
CA MET A 1 10.00 -12.06 -1.79
C MET A 1 9.91 -11.71 -0.32
N LEU A 2 9.39 -12.60 0.56
CA LEU A 2 9.31 -12.34 2.02
C LEU A 2 10.62 -11.83 2.64
N SER A 3 11.75 -12.52 2.44
CA SER A 3 13.04 -12.08 3.00
C SER A 3 13.54 -10.74 2.45
N LEU A 4 13.12 -10.36 1.23
CA LEU A 4 13.45 -9.05 0.67
C LEU A 4 12.59 -7.96 1.33
N LEU A 5 11.31 -8.22 1.58
CA LEU A 5 10.43 -7.30 2.34
C LEU A 5 10.94 -7.14 3.78
N GLU A 6 11.35 -8.23 4.43
CA GLU A 6 11.99 -8.21 5.75
C GLU A 6 13.26 -7.34 5.72
N HIS A 7 14.12 -7.55 4.73
CA HIS A 7 15.33 -6.74 4.56
C HIS A 7 15.02 -5.25 4.42
N MET A 8 14.01 -4.87 3.63
CA MET A 8 13.62 -3.46 3.48
C MET A 8 13.24 -2.79 4.80
N TYR A 9 12.55 -3.50 5.71
CA TYR A 9 12.22 -2.98 7.04
C TYR A 9 13.45 -2.76 7.93
N HIS A 10 14.44 -3.65 7.82
CA HIS A 10 15.70 -3.51 8.55
C HIS A 10 16.61 -2.42 7.97
N ASP A 11 16.73 -2.37 6.65
CA ASP A 11 17.58 -1.42 5.92
C ASP A 11 17.09 0.02 6.10
N LEU A 12 15.78 0.23 6.04
CA LEU A 12 15.14 1.53 6.30
C LEU A 12 14.95 1.82 7.79
N GLU A 13 15.66 1.13 8.68
CA GLU A 13 15.63 1.30 10.14
C GLU A 13 14.21 1.32 10.77
N LEU A 14 13.21 0.74 10.09
CA LEU A 14 11.81 0.75 10.53
C LEU A 14 11.61 -0.18 11.72
N VAL A 15 12.41 -1.24 11.80
CA VAL A 15 12.44 -2.13 12.96
C VAL A 15 12.78 -1.36 14.23
N GLN A 16 13.71 -0.41 14.16
CA GLN A 16 14.12 0.44 15.26
C GLN A 16 13.07 1.54 15.52
N GLU A 17 12.59 2.21 14.47
CA GLU A 17 11.60 3.30 14.55
C GLU A 17 10.29 2.88 15.25
N PHE A 18 9.81 1.66 14.98
CA PHE A 18 8.57 1.13 15.57
C PHE A 18 8.81 0.09 16.66
N ASN A 19 10.06 -0.13 17.07
CA ASN A 19 10.45 -1.15 18.06
C ASN A 19 9.85 -2.53 17.72
N ILE A 20 9.98 -2.94 16.46
CA ILE A 20 9.36 -4.16 15.92
C ILE A 20 10.14 -5.38 16.43
N ASN A 21 9.43 -6.37 16.97
CA ASN A 21 10.04 -7.68 17.22
C ASN A 21 10.32 -8.36 15.86
N PRO A 22 11.58 -8.76 15.56
CA PRO A 22 11.91 -9.36 14.25
C PRO A 22 11.15 -10.65 13.93
N ILE A 23 10.74 -11.43 14.94
CA ILE A 23 9.92 -12.63 14.75
C ILE A 23 8.48 -12.22 14.38
N THR A 24 7.94 -11.19 15.03
CA THR A 24 6.63 -10.62 14.70
C THR A 24 6.62 -10.04 13.28
N LEU A 25 7.70 -9.40 12.83
CA LEU A 25 7.83 -8.93 11.44
C LEU A 25 7.69 -10.08 10.43
N LYS A 26 8.37 -11.21 10.66
CA LYS A 26 8.27 -12.41 9.80
C LYS A 26 6.86 -12.98 9.78
N ARG A 27 6.23 -13.12 10.96
CA ARG A 27 4.86 -13.63 11.09
C ARG A 27 3.85 -12.73 10.40
N TRP A 28 4.00 -11.42 10.55
CA TRP A 28 3.18 -10.44 9.87
C TRP A 28 3.30 -10.56 8.34
N LEU A 29 4.52 -10.58 7.80
CA LEU A 29 4.75 -10.73 6.36
C LEU A 29 4.16 -12.05 5.81
N LEU A 30 4.32 -13.15 6.55
CA LEU A 30 3.72 -14.44 6.19
C LEU A 30 2.18 -14.36 6.19
N CYS A 31 1.59 -13.77 7.22
CA CYS A 31 0.14 -13.62 7.32
C CYS A 31 -0.42 -12.71 6.22
N VAL A 32 0.26 -11.61 5.88
CA VAL A 32 -0.10 -10.77 4.72
C VAL A 32 -0.07 -11.60 3.44
N GLN A 33 1.00 -12.37 3.19
CA GLN A 33 1.08 -13.25 2.02
C GLN A 33 -0.08 -14.24 1.95
N GLU A 34 -0.43 -14.88 3.07
CA GLU A 34 -1.53 -15.84 3.15
C GLU A 34 -2.91 -15.20 2.89
N ASN A 35 -3.05 -13.89 3.09
CA ASN A 35 -4.28 -13.15 2.81
C ASN A 35 -4.29 -12.50 1.41
N TYR A 36 -3.20 -12.60 0.63
CA TYR A 36 -3.26 -12.30 -0.80
C TYR A 36 -3.79 -13.51 -1.57
N ARG A 37 -4.74 -13.28 -2.47
CA ARG A 37 -5.33 -14.34 -3.29
C ARG A 37 -4.46 -14.66 -4.52
N ASN A 38 -4.71 -15.83 -5.10
CA ASN A 38 -4.06 -16.28 -6.33
C ASN A 38 -4.80 -15.76 -7.58
N ASN A 39 -5.04 -14.45 -7.66
CA ASN A 39 -5.56 -13.84 -8.88
C ASN A 39 -4.45 -13.70 -9.95
N PRO A 40 -4.77 -13.60 -11.25
CA PRO A 40 -3.76 -13.41 -12.27
C PRO A 40 -2.91 -12.15 -12.06
N PHE A 41 -3.52 -11.01 -11.73
CA PHE A 41 -2.84 -9.72 -11.53
C PHE A 41 -2.74 -9.32 -10.05
N HIS A 42 -3.88 -9.15 -9.36
CA HIS A 42 -3.90 -8.65 -7.98
C HIS A 42 -3.57 -9.77 -6.97
N ASN A 43 -2.28 -10.13 -6.91
CA ASN A 43 -1.73 -11.21 -6.09
C ASN A 43 -0.51 -10.76 -5.26
N PHE A 44 0.08 -11.66 -4.47
CA PHE A 44 1.20 -11.31 -3.61
C PHE A 44 2.44 -10.81 -4.38
N ARG A 45 2.61 -11.20 -5.64
CA ARG A 45 3.72 -10.71 -6.47
C ARG A 45 3.50 -9.25 -6.89
N HIS A 46 2.26 -8.83 -7.12
CA HIS A 46 1.92 -7.41 -7.34
C HIS A 46 2.25 -6.58 -6.09
N CYS A 47 1.78 -7.02 -4.92
CA CYS A 47 2.19 -6.44 -3.62
C CYS A 47 3.71 -6.26 -3.50
N PHE A 48 4.48 -7.29 -3.86
CA PHE A 48 5.93 -7.22 -3.85
C PHE A 48 6.47 -6.18 -4.84
N CYS A 49 5.95 -6.11 -6.07
CA CYS A 49 6.35 -5.12 -7.07
C CYS A 49 6.10 -3.68 -6.60
N VAL A 50 4.92 -3.41 -6.03
CA VAL A 50 4.55 -2.08 -5.50
C VAL A 50 5.48 -1.69 -4.34
N THR A 51 5.70 -2.61 -3.40
CA THR A 51 6.59 -2.36 -2.25
C THR A 51 8.04 -2.17 -2.69
N GLN A 52 8.52 -2.98 -3.63
CA GLN A 52 9.89 -2.87 -4.14
C GLN A 52 10.07 -1.57 -4.94
N MET A 53 9.06 -1.12 -5.68
CA MET A 53 9.10 0.18 -6.34
C MET A 53 9.15 1.31 -5.31
N MET A 54 8.32 1.25 -4.25
CA MET A 54 8.36 2.22 -3.16
C MET A 54 9.75 2.30 -2.51
N TYR A 55 10.35 1.15 -2.20
CA TYR A 55 11.70 1.06 -1.69
C TYR A 55 12.72 1.69 -2.65
N GLY A 56 12.61 1.40 -3.96
CA GLY A 56 13.45 2.02 -4.99
C GLY A 56 13.29 3.54 -5.06
N MET A 57 12.06 4.05 -4.97
CA MET A 57 11.78 5.49 -4.97
C MET A 57 12.30 6.19 -3.72
N ILE A 58 12.26 5.54 -2.54
CA ILE A 58 12.83 6.09 -1.31
C ILE A 58 14.32 6.38 -1.49
N HIS A 59 15.06 5.45 -2.11
CA HIS A 59 16.48 5.61 -2.40
C HIS A 59 16.73 6.58 -3.55
N LEU A 60 16.06 6.40 -4.69
CA LEU A 60 16.26 7.21 -5.90
C LEU A 60 15.96 8.70 -5.68
N CYS A 61 14.94 9.01 -4.89
CA CYS A 61 14.51 10.38 -4.62
C CYS A 61 15.04 10.94 -3.29
N GLU A 62 15.96 10.23 -2.62
CA GLU A 62 16.55 10.63 -1.34
C GLU A 62 15.48 10.98 -0.28
N LEU A 63 14.35 10.25 -0.27
CA LEU A 63 13.22 10.55 0.62
C LEU A 63 13.60 10.37 2.09
N TRP A 64 14.65 9.59 2.36
CA TRP A 64 15.26 9.44 3.68
C TRP A 64 15.67 10.78 4.32
N ASP A 65 16.09 11.77 3.53
CA ASP A 65 16.50 13.07 4.08
C ASP A 65 15.34 14.08 4.14
N ARG A 66 14.19 13.71 3.59
CA ARG A 66 13.05 14.61 3.36
C ARG A 66 11.80 14.22 4.15
N MET A 67 11.69 12.96 4.54
CA MET A 67 10.54 12.40 5.27
C MET A 67 10.96 11.75 6.59
N SER A 68 10.04 11.74 7.55
CA SER A 68 10.27 11.05 8.83
C SER A 68 10.30 9.53 8.63
N ARG A 69 10.93 8.79 9.55
CA ARG A 69 10.95 7.31 9.48
C ARG A 69 9.54 6.75 9.69
N GLU A 70 8.71 7.45 10.48
CA GLU A 70 7.28 7.19 10.59
C GLU A 70 6.59 7.25 9.21
N ASP A 71 6.84 8.29 8.40
CA ASP A 71 6.27 8.43 7.05
C ASP A 71 6.74 7.32 6.10
N LEU A 72 8.03 6.97 6.12
CA LEU A 72 8.58 5.89 5.29
C LEU A 72 7.99 4.52 5.68
N GLY A 73 7.81 4.28 6.97
CA GLY A 73 7.14 3.09 7.47
C GLY A 73 5.67 3.01 7.08
N ILE A 74 4.97 4.14 7.09
CA ILE A 74 3.59 4.24 6.60
C ILE A 74 3.53 3.90 5.10
N LEU A 75 4.44 4.46 4.28
CA LEU A 75 4.52 4.17 2.85
C LEU A 75 4.76 2.69 2.56
N LEU A 76 5.76 2.08 3.20
CA LEU A 76 6.06 0.66 3.01
C LEU A 76 4.93 -0.25 3.48
N THR A 77 4.37 0.02 4.66
CA THR A 77 3.29 -0.81 5.22
C THR A 77 2.02 -0.71 4.37
N ALA A 78 1.69 0.49 3.89
CA ALA A 78 0.56 0.66 2.98
C ALA A 78 0.79 -0.06 1.65
N ALA A 79 1.98 0.05 1.05
CA ALA A 79 2.32 -0.64 -0.19
C ALA A 79 2.19 -2.18 -0.07
N ILE A 80 2.58 -2.76 1.07
CA ILE A 80 2.43 -4.20 1.32
C ILE A 80 0.97 -4.62 1.46
N CYS A 81 0.11 -3.75 1.98
CA CYS A 81 -1.26 -4.10 2.36
C CYS A 81 -2.32 -3.62 1.38
N HIS A 82 -1.98 -2.80 0.37
CA HIS A 82 -2.97 -2.02 -0.37
C HIS A 82 -4.03 -2.83 -1.11
N ASP A 83 -3.73 -4.09 -1.47
CA ASP A 83 -4.60 -5.00 -2.23
C ASP A 83 -4.87 -6.33 -1.51
N VAL A 84 -4.64 -6.38 -0.18
CA VAL A 84 -4.81 -7.63 0.57
C VAL A 84 -6.26 -8.13 0.46
N ASP A 85 -6.43 -9.42 0.19
CA ASP A 85 -7.71 -10.08 -0.05
C ASP A 85 -8.50 -9.57 -1.28
N HIS A 86 -7.83 -8.99 -2.29
CA HIS A 86 -8.48 -8.59 -3.54
C HIS A 86 -9.21 -9.78 -4.22
N PRO A 87 -10.49 -9.64 -4.64
CA PRO A 87 -11.28 -10.77 -5.13
C PRO A 87 -11.09 -11.10 -6.61
N GLY A 88 -10.34 -10.28 -7.35
CA GLY A 88 -10.15 -10.42 -8.80
C GLY A 88 -11.15 -9.63 -9.66
N TYR A 89 -12.01 -8.83 -9.04
CA TYR A 89 -13.08 -8.08 -9.69
C TYR A 89 -13.13 -6.67 -9.10
N ASN A 90 -13.05 -5.63 -9.94
CA ASN A 90 -12.90 -4.24 -9.50
C ASN A 90 -14.18 -3.64 -8.87
N ASN A 91 -14.06 -2.43 -8.31
CA ASN A 91 -15.18 -1.71 -7.65
C ASN A 91 -16.44 -1.61 -8.53
N THR A 92 -16.30 -1.37 -9.83
CA THR A 92 -17.45 -1.30 -10.77
C THR A 92 -18.24 -2.61 -10.79
N TYR A 93 -17.54 -3.76 -10.79
CA TYR A 93 -18.20 -5.06 -10.67
C TYR A 93 -18.87 -5.20 -9.30
N GLN A 94 -18.16 -4.89 -8.21
CA GLN A 94 -18.69 -5.03 -6.85
C GLN A 94 -20.03 -4.30 -6.68
N ILE A 95 -20.11 -3.06 -7.18
CA ILE A 95 -21.27 -2.17 -7.10
C ILE A 95 -22.40 -2.68 -8.01
N ASN A 96 -22.11 -2.93 -9.29
CA ASN A 96 -23.13 -3.35 -10.26
C ASN A 96 -23.75 -4.71 -9.89
N ALA A 97 -22.94 -5.64 -9.39
CA ALA A 97 -23.39 -6.95 -8.93
C ALA A 97 -23.97 -6.93 -7.50
N ARG A 98 -23.96 -5.78 -6.81
CA ARG A 98 -24.47 -5.60 -5.43
C ARG A 98 -23.91 -6.65 -4.46
N THR A 99 -22.61 -6.88 -4.57
CA THR A 99 -21.88 -7.83 -3.72
C THR A 99 -21.94 -7.43 -2.25
N GLU A 100 -21.57 -8.36 -1.37
CA GLU A 100 -21.48 -8.09 0.07
C GLU A 100 -20.54 -6.90 0.37
N LEU A 101 -19.43 -6.77 -0.36
CA LEU A 101 -18.48 -5.67 -0.17
C LEU A 101 -19.10 -4.32 -0.54
N ALA A 102 -19.79 -4.23 -1.67
CA ALA A 102 -20.47 -3.00 -2.08
C ALA A 102 -21.55 -2.59 -1.08
N ILE A 103 -22.36 -3.54 -0.60
CA ILE A 103 -23.37 -3.28 0.44
C ILE A 103 -22.70 -2.83 1.75
N ARG A 104 -21.65 -3.52 2.19
CA ARG A 104 -20.94 -3.22 3.44
C ARG A 104 -20.34 -1.81 3.46
N TYR A 105 -19.79 -1.38 2.31
CA TYR A 105 -19.11 -0.09 2.18
C TYR A 105 -19.95 0.97 1.48
N ASN A 106 -21.25 0.72 1.25
CA ASN A 106 -22.20 1.66 0.67
C ASN A 106 -21.69 2.27 -0.65
N ASP A 107 -21.14 1.42 -1.53
CA ASP A 107 -20.56 1.79 -2.83
C ASP A 107 -19.35 2.75 -2.78
N MET A 108 -18.83 3.09 -1.59
CA MET A 108 -17.71 4.01 -1.41
C MET A 108 -16.38 3.25 -1.31
N SER A 109 -15.60 3.23 -2.41
CA SER A 109 -14.33 2.49 -2.54
C SER A 109 -14.37 1.11 -1.84
N PRO A 110 -15.29 0.19 -2.24
CA PRO A 110 -15.52 -1.04 -1.48
C PRO A 110 -14.27 -1.90 -1.28
N LEU A 111 -13.42 -2.02 -2.31
CA LEU A 111 -12.22 -2.85 -2.26
C LEU A 111 -11.15 -2.22 -1.37
N GLU A 112 -10.85 -0.93 -1.55
CA GLU A 112 -9.79 -0.26 -0.78
C GLU A 112 -10.14 -0.17 0.71
N ASN A 113 -11.42 -0.01 1.04
CA ASN A 113 -11.89 -0.13 2.42
C ASN A 113 -11.73 -1.56 2.97
N HIS A 114 -11.99 -2.58 2.14
CA HIS A 114 -11.80 -3.98 2.50
C HIS A 114 -10.32 -4.32 2.74
N HIS A 115 -9.42 -3.92 1.85
CA HIS A 115 -7.97 -4.11 1.98
C HIS A 115 -7.47 -3.48 3.29
N CYS A 116 -7.90 -2.25 3.57
CA CYS A 116 -7.58 -1.56 4.81
C CYS A 116 -8.13 -2.29 6.06
N ALA A 117 -9.38 -2.77 6.01
CA ALA A 117 -9.98 -3.55 7.10
C ALA A 117 -9.20 -4.84 7.38
N VAL A 118 -8.86 -5.61 6.35
CA VAL A 118 -8.09 -6.86 6.47
C VAL A 118 -6.68 -6.59 6.99
N ALA A 119 -6.00 -5.55 6.49
CA ALA A 119 -4.67 -5.16 6.96
C ALA A 119 -4.65 -4.92 8.48
N PHE A 120 -5.65 -4.19 9.00
CA PHE A 120 -5.74 -3.93 10.43
C PHE A 120 -6.33 -5.09 11.23
N GLN A 121 -7.08 -6.00 10.61
CA GLN A 121 -7.45 -7.26 11.24
C GLN A 121 -6.21 -8.13 11.48
N ILE A 122 -5.30 -8.23 10.51
CA ILE A 122 -4.01 -8.90 10.67
C ILE A 122 -3.20 -8.26 11.81
N LEU A 123 -3.08 -6.94 11.82
CA LEU A 123 -2.35 -6.20 12.86
C LEU A 123 -3.02 -6.26 14.24
N SER A 124 -4.30 -6.64 14.32
CA SER A 124 -5.00 -6.84 15.60
C SER A 124 -4.61 -8.17 16.28
N ASN A 125 -4.06 -9.12 15.53
CA ASN A 125 -3.50 -10.35 16.08
C ASN A 125 -2.16 -10.04 16.78
N PRO A 126 -2.02 -10.30 18.09
CA PRO A 126 -0.78 -10.03 18.83
C PRO A 126 0.48 -10.65 18.21
N GLU A 127 0.35 -11.82 17.57
CA GLU A 127 1.48 -12.53 16.95
C GLU A 127 1.95 -11.88 15.62
N CYS A 128 1.12 -11.01 15.02
CA CYS A 128 1.38 -10.30 13.76
C CYS A 128 1.44 -8.77 13.94
N ASN A 129 1.29 -8.26 15.17
CA ASN A 129 1.22 -6.82 15.41
C ASN A 129 2.62 -6.19 15.43
N ILE A 130 3.11 -5.76 14.26
CA ILE A 130 4.39 -5.04 14.13
C ILE A 130 4.39 -3.67 14.84
N PHE A 131 3.23 -3.17 15.27
CA PHE A 131 3.06 -1.92 15.99
C PHE A 131 2.74 -2.13 17.48
N ALA A 132 2.99 -3.32 18.04
CA ALA A 132 2.68 -3.64 19.44
C ALA A 132 3.44 -2.77 20.45
N ASN A 133 4.61 -2.25 20.07
CA ASN A 133 5.54 -1.59 20.99
C ASN A 133 5.62 -0.06 20.80
N ILE A 134 4.70 0.54 20.04
CA ILE A 134 4.58 2.00 19.92
C ILE A 134 3.47 2.54 20.81
N ASP A 135 3.55 3.82 21.18
CA ASP A 135 2.52 4.47 21.97
C ASP A 135 1.21 4.67 21.19
N LYS A 136 0.13 4.92 21.92
CA LYS A 136 -1.23 5.04 21.36
C LYS A 136 -1.36 6.20 20.37
N ASP A 137 -0.65 7.31 20.57
CA ASP A 137 -0.77 8.48 19.70
C ASP A 137 0.02 8.28 18.41
N LYS A 138 1.20 7.64 18.48
CA LYS A 138 1.92 7.16 17.30
C LYS A 138 1.10 6.14 16.50
N TYR A 139 0.49 5.16 17.17
CA TYR A 139 -0.37 4.18 16.50
C TYR A 139 -1.54 4.84 15.77
N LYS A 140 -2.20 5.84 16.36
CA LYS A 140 -3.27 6.59 15.68
C LYS A 140 -2.78 7.28 14.41
N ARG A 141 -1.60 7.91 14.44
CA ARG A 141 -1.02 8.56 13.25
C ARG A 141 -0.66 7.56 12.17
N VAL A 142 0.01 6.47 12.53
CA VAL A 142 0.37 5.38 11.61
C VAL A 142 -0.88 4.78 10.97
N ARG A 143 -1.90 4.45 11.77
CA ARG A 143 -3.17 3.92 11.27
C ARG A 143 -3.85 4.89 10.29
N ALA A 144 -3.93 6.17 10.64
CA ALA A 144 -4.54 7.18 9.79
C ALA A 144 -3.78 7.33 8.47
N GLY A 145 -2.44 7.34 8.53
CA GLY A 145 -1.58 7.41 7.35
C GLY A 145 -1.75 6.21 6.42
N ILE A 146 -1.66 4.99 6.94
CA ILE A 146 -1.86 3.77 6.14
C ILE A 146 -3.27 3.75 5.52
N THR A 147 -4.31 4.09 6.30
CA THR A 147 -5.69 4.16 5.80
C THR A 147 -5.82 5.15 4.65
N MET A 148 -5.25 6.35 4.79
CA MET A 148 -5.26 7.38 3.74
C MET A 148 -4.58 6.87 2.46
N LEU A 149 -3.45 6.17 2.57
CA LEU A 149 -2.70 5.69 1.43
C LEU A 149 -3.39 4.53 0.70
N ILE A 150 -3.94 3.56 1.42
CA ILE A 150 -4.70 2.47 0.81
C ILE A 150 -5.94 3.03 0.10
N LEU A 151 -6.71 3.93 0.73
CA LEU A 151 -7.86 4.55 0.08
C LEU A 151 -7.51 5.49 -1.10
N ALA A 152 -6.24 5.85 -1.25
CA ALA A 152 -5.76 6.66 -2.37
C ALA A 152 -5.45 5.82 -3.62
N THR A 153 -5.31 4.50 -3.50
CA THR A 153 -5.04 3.64 -4.67
C THR A 153 -6.25 3.55 -5.59
N ASP A 154 -7.48 3.73 -5.07
CA ASP A 154 -8.71 3.81 -5.89
C ASP A 154 -8.54 4.77 -7.08
N MET A 155 -8.60 4.20 -8.28
CA MET A 155 -8.38 4.95 -9.52
C MET A 155 -9.54 5.90 -9.87
N ALA A 156 -10.73 5.72 -9.28
CA ALA A 156 -11.82 6.69 -9.38
C ALA A 156 -11.42 8.05 -8.77
N ARG A 157 -10.49 8.07 -7.81
CA ARG A 157 -10.00 9.28 -7.14
C ARG A 157 -8.72 9.86 -7.76
N HIS A 158 -8.23 9.28 -8.86
CA HIS A 158 -6.98 9.73 -9.49
C HIS A 158 -7.00 11.23 -9.85
N GLY A 159 -8.09 11.71 -10.46
CA GLY A 159 -8.24 13.11 -10.86
C GLY A 159 -8.14 14.08 -9.67
N GLU A 160 -8.92 13.81 -8.62
CA GLU A 160 -8.96 14.59 -7.36
C GLU A 160 -7.56 14.70 -6.74
N ILE A 161 -6.87 13.56 -6.58
CA ILE A 161 -5.55 13.50 -5.93
C ILE A 161 -4.50 14.24 -6.77
N MET A 162 -4.51 14.08 -8.10
CA MET A 162 -3.56 14.74 -8.98
C MET A 162 -3.76 16.26 -9.04
N GLU A 163 -5.01 16.74 -9.00
CA GLU A 163 -5.31 18.17 -8.89
C GLU A 163 -4.81 18.73 -7.55
N GLY A 164 -5.09 18.00 -6.46
CA GLY A 164 -4.60 18.31 -5.12
C GLY A 164 -3.08 18.42 -5.05
N PHE A 165 -2.34 17.56 -5.75
CA PHE A 165 -0.88 17.61 -5.80
C PHE A 165 -0.36 18.74 -6.69
N LYS A 166 -0.92 18.91 -7.90
CA LYS A 166 -0.51 19.96 -8.85
C LYS A 166 -0.64 21.36 -8.27
N SER A 167 -1.69 21.62 -7.50
CA SER A 167 -1.87 22.91 -6.82
C SER A 167 -0.77 23.23 -5.79
N LYS A 168 -0.13 22.21 -5.21
CA LYS A 168 0.91 22.33 -4.18
C LYS A 168 2.33 22.30 -4.74
N VAL A 169 2.55 21.71 -5.91
CA VAL A 169 3.91 21.45 -6.45
C VAL A 169 4.73 22.72 -6.68
N VAL A 170 4.08 23.83 -7.06
CA VAL A 170 4.76 25.10 -7.38
C VAL A 170 5.44 25.71 -6.15
N LYS A 171 4.88 25.50 -4.96
CA LYS A 171 5.41 25.97 -3.68
C LYS A 171 5.42 24.84 -2.67
N PHE A 172 6.03 23.72 -3.05
CA PHE A 172 6.05 22.54 -2.20
C PHE A 172 6.87 22.77 -0.92
N ASP A 173 6.33 22.41 0.24
CA ASP A 173 6.99 22.55 1.54
C ASP A 173 7.01 21.19 2.25
N PHE A 174 8.21 20.63 2.44
CA PHE A 174 8.42 19.38 3.16
C PHE A 174 8.11 19.47 4.67
N LYS A 175 7.93 20.68 5.22
CA LYS A 175 7.48 20.87 6.60
C LYS A 175 5.96 20.89 6.73
N SER A 176 5.24 21.03 5.62
CA SER A 176 3.77 21.02 5.61
C SER A 176 3.26 19.57 5.56
N LYS A 177 2.55 19.17 6.64
CA LYS A 177 1.92 17.85 6.71
C LYS A 177 0.99 17.60 5.51
N GLU A 178 0.22 18.60 5.10
CA GLU A 178 -0.70 18.47 3.96
C GLU A 178 0.04 18.20 2.65
N HIS A 179 1.19 18.85 2.44
CA HIS A 179 2.01 18.65 1.24
C HIS A 179 2.65 17.26 1.25
N ILE A 180 3.19 16.83 2.39
CA ILE A 180 3.74 15.49 2.57
C ILE A 180 2.66 14.42 2.37
N ASP A 181 1.47 14.57 2.94
CA ASP A 181 0.37 13.62 2.78
C ASP A 181 -0.06 13.51 1.31
N THR A 182 -0.16 14.65 0.61
CA THR A 182 -0.46 14.66 -0.83
C THR A 182 0.63 13.98 -1.66
N LEU A 183 1.91 14.24 -1.33
CA LEU A 183 3.04 13.57 -1.97
C LEU A 183 3.03 12.06 -1.71
N LYS A 184 2.77 11.61 -0.47
CA LYS A 184 2.68 10.18 -0.15
C LYS A 184 1.57 9.47 -0.93
N MET A 185 0.41 10.12 -1.10
CA MET A 185 -0.66 9.59 -1.95
C MET A 185 -0.21 9.44 -3.41
N VAL A 186 0.51 10.42 -3.95
CA VAL A 186 1.06 10.30 -5.31
C VAL A 186 2.12 9.19 -5.40
N LEU A 187 3.01 9.08 -4.41
CA LEU A 187 4.06 8.05 -4.38
C LEU A 187 3.48 6.63 -4.39
N ILE A 188 2.48 6.33 -3.55
CA ILE A 188 1.88 4.99 -3.53
C ILE A 188 1.17 4.71 -4.86
N LYS A 189 0.46 5.69 -5.43
CA LYS A 189 -0.16 5.53 -6.74
C LYS A 189 0.86 5.32 -7.86
N CYS A 190 1.98 6.04 -7.83
CA CYS A 190 3.08 5.81 -8.78
C CYS A 190 3.58 4.37 -8.70
N CYS A 191 3.78 3.85 -7.48
CA CYS A 191 4.28 2.49 -7.27
C CYS A 191 3.28 1.42 -7.70
N ASP A 192 2.00 1.64 -7.41
CA ASP A 192 0.88 0.74 -7.70
C ASP A 192 0.78 0.42 -9.20
N ILE A 193 0.76 1.44 -10.05
CA ILE A 193 0.67 1.29 -11.50
C ILE A 193 2.04 1.33 -12.21
N SER A 194 3.12 0.93 -11.53
CA SER A 194 4.50 1.12 -12.01
C SER A 194 5.06 0.03 -12.91
N ASN A 195 4.27 -0.98 -13.31
CA ASN A 195 4.80 -2.12 -14.07
C ASN A 195 5.57 -1.68 -15.34
N GLU A 196 5.01 -0.74 -16.11
CA GLU A 196 5.63 -0.21 -17.34
C GLU A 196 6.85 0.71 -17.11
N VAL A 197 7.21 1.01 -15.86
CA VAL A 197 8.46 1.69 -15.53
C VAL A 197 9.64 0.71 -15.53
N ARG A 198 9.36 -0.60 -15.41
CA ARG A 198 10.37 -1.65 -15.38
C ARG A 198 10.87 -1.98 -16.79
N PRO A 199 12.05 -2.63 -16.93
CA PRO A 199 12.49 -3.16 -18.22
C PRO A 199 11.42 -4.05 -18.86
N MET A 200 11.36 -4.04 -20.18
CA MET A 200 10.34 -4.70 -20.99
C MET A 200 10.16 -6.17 -20.64
N GLU A 201 11.26 -6.89 -20.40
CA GLU A 201 11.24 -8.32 -20.07
C GLU A 201 10.59 -8.61 -18.70
N VAL A 202 10.46 -7.58 -17.86
CA VAL A 202 9.80 -7.65 -16.55
C VAL A 202 8.38 -7.09 -16.62
N SER A 203 8.12 -6.07 -17.45
CA SER A 203 6.80 -5.42 -17.55
C SER A 203 5.81 -6.22 -18.41
N GLU A 204 6.23 -6.72 -19.58
CA GLU A 204 5.32 -7.38 -20.54
C GLU A 204 4.49 -8.51 -19.94
N PRO A 205 5.03 -9.43 -19.10
CA PRO A 205 4.23 -10.49 -18.51
C PRO A 205 3.08 -10.00 -17.63
N TRP A 206 3.20 -8.79 -17.04
CA TRP A 206 2.12 -8.22 -16.22
C TRP A 206 0.92 -7.76 -17.05
N VAL A 207 1.12 -7.41 -18.31
CA VAL A 207 0.03 -7.04 -19.22
C VAL A 207 -0.86 -8.25 -19.48
N ASP A 208 -0.27 -9.42 -19.72
CA ASP A 208 -1.02 -10.67 -19.89
C ASP A 208 -1.83 -11.02 -18.63
N CYS A 209 -1.20 -10.93 -17.45
CA CYS A 209 -1.87 -11.13 -16.17
C CYS A 209 -3.04 -10.15 -15.96
N LEU A 210 -2.84 -8.87 -16.31
CA LEU A 210 -3.88 -7.84 -16.19
C LEU A 210 -5.06 -8.15 -17.11
N LEU A 211 -4.79 -8.50 -18.37
CA LEU A 211 -5.82 -8.84 -19.34
C LEU A 211 -6.57 -10.11 -18.95
N GLU A 212 -5.87 -11.14 -18.46
CA GLU A 212 -6.51 -12.37 -17.97
C GLU A 212 -7.49 -12.07 -16.83
N GLU A 213 -7.09 -11.28 -15.84
CA GLU A 213 -7.98 -10.90 -14.74
C GLU A 213 -9.16 -10.05 -15.23
N TYR A 214 -8.91 -9.08 -16.11
CA TYR A 214 -9.97 -8.22 -16.68
C TYR A 214 -10.95 -9.00 -17.56
N PHE A 215 -10.52 -10.03 -18.28
CA PHE A 215 -11.41 -10.87 -19.09
C PHE A 215 -12.22 -11.88 -18.27
N ASN A 216 -11.77 -12.22 -17.06
CA ASN A 216 -12.52 -13.04 -16.12
C ASN A 216 -13.63 -12.27 -15.39
N GLN A 217 -13.61 -10.93 -15.44
CA GLN A 217 -14.57 -10.03 -14.81
C GLN A 217 -15.90 -9.93 -15.57
#